data_AF-M5DEQ0-F1
#
_entry.id   AF-M5DEQ0-F1
#
_cell.length_a   1.000
_cell.length_b   1.000
_cell.length_c   1.000
_cell.angle_alpha   90.00
_cell.angle_beta   90.00
_cell.angle_gamma   90.00
#
_symmetry.space_group_name_H-M   'P 1'
#
loop_
_entity.id
_entity.type
_entity.pdbx_description
1 polymer ?
#
loop_
_entity_poly.entity_id
_entity_poly.type
_entity_poly.pdbx_seq_one_letter_code
_entity_poly.pdbx_strand_id
1 'polypeptide(L)' 'HHGPVINYLANCGDSCETVDKTTLKFFKIDGVGLVDDTTVPGTWGADQLISNNNSWLVEIPPTLRRN' A
#
# COMPACT_ATOMS: atom_id res chain seq x y z
N HIS A 1 -0.40 13.04 -11.52
CA HIS A 1 0.41 12.82 -10.31
C HIS A 1 1.00 11.42 -10.43
N HIS A 2 2.17 11.30 -11.05
CA HIS A 2 2.83 10.01 -11.25
C HIS A 2 3.61 9.65 -9.99
N GLY A 3 3.50 8.40 -9.55
CA GLY A 3 4.16 7.96 -8.33
C GLY A 3 3.74 6.56 -7.90
N PRO A 4 4.44 6.01 -6.89
CA PRO A 4 4.15 4.69 -6.37
C PRO A 4 2.84 4.66 -5.59
N VAL A 5 2.20 3.50 -5.57
CA VAL A 5 1.15 3.15 -4.59
C VAL A 5 1.75 2.10 -3.66
N ILE A 6 1.71 2.33 -2.35
CA ILE A 6 2.36 1.46 -1.36
C ILE A 6 1.41 1.21 -0.18
N ASN A 7 1.27 -0.04 0.22
CA ASN A 7 0.40 -0.45 1.32
C ASN A 7 1.21 -1.02 2.48
N TYR A 8 0.82 -0.64 3.69
CA TYR A 8 1.45 -1.07 4.94
C TYR A 8 0.39 -1.55 5.92
N LEU A 9 0.79 -2.45 6.81
CA LEU A 9 0.04 -2.79 8.02
C LEU A 9 0.89 -2.49 9.25
N ALA A 10 0.24 -2.25 10.37
CA ALA A 10 0.85 -2.21 11.69
C ALA A 10 -0.09 -2.89 12.70
N ASN A 11 0.47 -3.54 13.72
CA ASN A 11 -0.32 -4.12 14.79
C ASN A 11 -0.76 -3.01 15.77
N CYS A 12 -2.06 -2.95 16.08
CA CYS A 12 -2.63 -1.99 17.01
C CYS A 12 -2.45 -2.35 18.50
N GLY A 13 -1.99 -3.56 18.80
CA GLY A 13 -2.10 -4.11 20.15
C GLY A 13 -3.55 -4.50 20.44
N ASP A 14 -4.12 -3.94 21.50
CA ASP A 14 -5.45 -4.33 21.99
C ASP A 14 -6.60 -3.68 21.20
N SER A 15 -6.49 -2.42 20.79
CA SER A 15 -7.53 -1.73 20.00
C SER A 15 -6.94 -0.72 19.02
N CYS A 16 -7.37 -0.81 17.76
CA CYS A 16 -7.03 0.17 16.73
C CYS A 16 -7.72 1.53 16.95
N GLU A 17 -8.79 1.59 17.75
CA GLU A 17 -9.51 2.84 18.04
C GLU A 17 -8.75 3.73 19.03
N THR A 18 -7.88 3.15 19.87
CA THR A 18 -7.21 3.85 20.98
C THR A 18 -5.68 3.80 20.93
N VAL A 19 -5.08 3.06 20.00
CA VAL A 19 -3.62 2.98 19.86
C VAL A 19 -2.99 4.36 19.58
N ASP A 20 -1.88 4.66 20.25
CA ASP A 20 -1.07 5.83 19.90
C ASP A 20 -0.39 5.61 18.54
N LYS A 21 -0.88 6.32 17.51
CA LYS A 21 -0.36 6.22 16.14
C LYS A 21 1.14 6.50 16.01
N THR A 22 1.74 7.26 16.94
CA THR A 22 3.19 7.57 16.91
C THR A 22 4.05 6.36 17.27
N THR A 23 3.45 5.35 17.91
CA THR A 23 4.14 4.12 18.33
C THR A 23 4.09 3.00 17.29
N LEU A 24 3.16 3.10 16.33
CA LEU A 24 2.93 2.07 15.30
C LEU A 24 4.20 1.76 14.50
N LYS A 25 4.48 0.47 14.33
CA LYS A 25 5.59 -0.05 13.52
C LYS A 25 5.01 -0.67 12.26
N PHE A 26 5.05 0.10 11.18
CA PHE A 26 4.53 -0.30 9.89
C PHE A 26 5.49 -1.24 9.17
N PHE A 27 4.94 -2.30 8.58
CA PHE A 27 5.65 -3.16 7.63
C PHE A 27 4.90 -3.15 6.30
N LYS A 28 5.66 -3.17 5.19
CA LYS A 28 5.10 -3.14 3.85
C LYS A 28 4.41 -4.47 3.55
N ILE A 29 3.24 -4.42 2.93
CA ILE A 29 2.53 -5.62 2.46
C ILE A 29 2.40 -5.68 0.94
N ASP A 30 2.42 -4.53 0.26
CA ASP A 30 2.29 -4.44 -1.19
C ASP A 30 2.87 -3.10 -1.69
N GLY A 31 3.23 -3.03 -2.97
CA GLY A 31 3.48 -1.76 -3.62
C GLY A 31 3.95 -1.87 -5.06
N VAL A 32 3.47 -0.94 -5.89
CA VAL A 32 3.85 -0.80 -7.31
C VAL A 32 4.46 0.58 -7.51
N GLY A 33 5.68 0.60 -8.06
CA GLY A 33 6.43 1.80 -8.39
C GLY A 33 6.30 2.19 -9.86
N LEU A 34 7.43 2.46 -10.50
CA LEU A 34 7.54 2.63 -11.95
C LEU A 34 7.34 1.27 -12.63
N VAL A 35 6.40 1.21 -13.56
CA VAL A 35 6.02 0.00 -14.31
C VAL A 35 6.71 -0.02 -15.68
N ASP A 36 6.74 1.13 -16.36
CA ASP A 36 7.30 1.28 -17.70
C ASP A 36 7.88 2.69 -17.83
N ASP A 37 9.08 2.83 -18.41
CA ASP A 37 9.74 4.11 -18.70
C ASP A 37 10.22 4.22 -20.15
N THR A 38 9.60 3.46 -21.06
CA THR A 38 9.88 3.55 -22.50
C THR A 38 9.55 4.94 -23.04
N THR A 39 8.53 5.59 -22.47
CA THR A 39 8.17 6.98 -22.72
C THR A 39 8.00 7.74 -21.40
N VAL A 40 8.86 8.73 -21.16
CA VAL A 40 8.85 9.59 -19.96
C VAL A 40 7.57 10.47 -19.96
N PRO A 41 6.87 10.63 -18.82
CA PRO A 41 7.28 10.35 -17.44
C PRO A 41 7.09 8.91 -16.95
N GLY A 42 6.74 7.97 -17.84
CA GLY A 42 6.53 6.56 -17.52
C GLY A 42 5.11 6.24 -17.06
N THR A 43 4.83 4.95 -16.90
CA THR A 43 3.62 4.41 -16.28
C THR A 43 3.93 3.98 -14.86
N TRP A 44 3.13 4.40 -13.88
CA TRP A 44 3.34 4.14 -12.46
C TRP A 44 2.18 3.40 -11.82
N GLY A 45 2.36 2.96 -10.58
CA GLY A 45 1.25 2.41 -9.77
C GLY A 45 0.05 3.35 -9.69
N ALA A 46 0.27 4.67 -9.61
CA ALA A 46 -0.81 5.65 -9.64
C ALA A 46 -1.61 5.63 -10.96
N ASP A 47 -0.97 5.36 -12.10
CA ASP A 47 -1.63 5.26 -13.40
C ASP A 47 -2.47 3.98 -13.49
N GLN A 48 -1.98 2.87 -12.94
CA GLN A 48 -2.76 1.63 -12.80
C GLN A 48 -3.98 1.82 -11.88
N LEU A 49 -3.85 2.53 -10.76
CA LEU A 49 -4.96 2.88 -9.88
C LEU A 49 -6.04 3.67 -10.62
N ILE A 50 -5.64 4.69 -11.38
CA ILE A 50 -6.55 5.52 -12.17
C ILE A 50 -7.26 4.67 -13.22
N SER A 51 -6.51 3.82 -13.95
CA SER A 51 -7.06 2.91 -14.95
C SER A 51 -8.04 1.90 -14.35
N ASN A 52 -7.86 1.54 -13.09
CA ASN A 52 -8.75 0.63 -12.35
C ASN A 52 -9.90 1.38 -11.66
N ASN A 53 -10.49 2.36 -12.35
CA ASN A 53 -11.62 3.16 -11.86
C ASN A 53 -11.33 3.81 -10.49
N ASN A 54 -10.12 4.36 -10.33
CA ASN A 54 -9.60 4.94 -9.09
C ASN A 54 -9.59 3.99 -7.88
N SER A 55 -9.36 2.70 -8.10
CA SER A 55 -9.40 1.66 -7.07
C SER A 55 -8.09 0.87 -6.99
N TRP A 56 -7.76 0.39 -5.79
CA TRP A 56 -6.58 -0.45 -5.53
C TRP A 56 -7.00 -1.68 -4.72
N LEU A 57 -6.75 -2.87 -5.26
CA LEU A 57 -7.01 -4.13 -4.57
C LEU A 57 -5.71 -4.59 -3.90
N VAL A 58 -5.78 -4.95 -2.63
CA VAL A 58 -4.64 -5.43 -1.84
C VAL A 58 -4.99 -6.77 -1.22
N GLU A 59 -4.12 -7.75 -1.37
CA GLU A 59 -4.23 -9.02 -0.66
C GLU A 59 -3.57 -8.91 0.72
N ILE A 60 -4.29 -9.32 1.76
CA ILE A 60 -3.72 -9.45 3.10
C ILE A 60 -2.84 -10.71 3.13
N PRO A 61 -1.54 -10.62 3.45
CA PRO A 61 -0.66 -11.77 3.40
C PRO A 61 -1.20 -12.95 4.25
N PRO A 62 -1.31 -14.17 3.68
CA PRO A 62 -1.98 -15.28 4.35
C PRO A 62 -1.21 -15.79 5.58
N THR A 63 0.08 -15.49 5.66
CA THR A 63 0.97 -15.87 6.77
C THR A 63 0.95 -14.90 7.95
N LEU A 64 0.13 -13.85 7.91
CA LEU A 64 -0.02 -12.96 9.06
C LEU A 64 -0.62 -13.71 10.25
N ARG A 65 0.02 -13.62 11.41
CA ARG A 65 -0.56 -14.14 12.65
C ARG A 65 -1.89 -13.42 12.91
N ARG A 66 -2.95 -14.20 13.02
CA ARG A 66 -4.21 -13.76 13.62
C ARG A 66 -4.13 -14.19 15.09
N ASN A 67 -4.35 -13.24 16.00
CA ASN A 67 -4.42 -13.53 17.43
C ASN A 67 -5.58 -14.47 17.74
#